data_AF-A0A2J6SFH8-F1
#
_entry.id   AF-A0A2J6SFH8-F1
#
_cell.length_a   1.000
_cell.length_b   1.000
_cell.length_c   1.000
_cell.angle_alpha   90.00
_cell.angle_beta   90.00
_cell.angle_gamma   90.00
#
_symmetry.space_group_name_H-M   'P 1'
#
loop_
_entity.id
_entity.type
_entity.pdbx_description
1 polymer ?
#
loop_
_entity_poly.entity_id
_entity_poly.type
_entity_poly.pdbx_seq_one_letter_code
_entity_poly.pdbx_strand_id
1 'polypeptide(L)'
;MQWRVDDALSLRKCFEGCYGAFIDSGVLLPPEISLKEWTRVELALGERCCQAVQEAGLKHVIYPTFPSVFNASNGRINIATSKLNTKSPCG
;
A
#
# COMPACT_ATOMS: atom_id res chain seq x y z
N MET A 1 15.11 5.48 7.53
CA MET A 1 14.03 6.36 8.06
C MET A 1 12.84 5.47 8.38
N GLN A 2 12.16 5.69 9.51
CA GLN A 2 10.99 4.90 9.90
C GLN A 2 9.77 5.84 9.94
N TRP A 3 8.68 5.43 9.30
CA TRP A 3 7.41 6.17 9.31
C TRP A 3 6.33 5.32 9.97
N ARG A 4 5.25 5.95 10.42
CA ARG A 4 4.09 5.27 11.00
C ARG A 4 2.87 5.51 10.14
N VAL A 5 2.07 4.45 9.96
CA VAL A 5 0.89 4.47 9.09
C VAL A 5 -0.13 5.54 9.51
N ASP A 6 -0.22 5.83 10.80
CA ASP A 6 -1.11 6.81 11.42
C ASP A 6 -0.51 8.24 11.53
N ASP A 7 0.72 8.45 11.05
CA ASP A 7 1.43 9.73 11.17
C ASP A 7 1.86 10.27 9.80
N ALA A 8 1.02 11.14 9.22
CA ALA A 8 1.28 11.79 7.94
C ALA A 8 2.55 12.67 7.95
N LEU A 9 2.93 13.25 9.11
CA LEU A 9 4.15 14.04 9.22
C LEU A 9 5.40 13.17 9.08
N SER A 10 5.36 11.95 9.61
CA SER A 10 6.46 11.00 9.44
C SER A 10 6.64 10.60 7.97
N LEU A 11 5.54 10.45 7.23
CA LEU A 11 5.56 10.10 5.81
C LEU A 11 6.04 11.28 4.94
N ARG A 12 5.57 12.50 5.23
CA ARG A 12 6.04 13.71 4.53
C ARG A 12 7.56 13.87 4.65
N LYS A 13 8.12 13.64 5.84
CA LYS A 13 9.57 13.69 6.06
C LYS A 13 10.34 12.68 5.21
N CYS A 14 9.75 11.54 4.86
CA CYS A 14 10.36 10.58 3.93
C CYS A 14 10.47 11.11 2.49
N PHE A 15 9.72 12.15 2.14
CA PHE A 15 9.68 12.74 0.81
C PHE A 15 10.43 14.08 0.72
N GLU A 16 10.90 14.63 1.85
CA GLU A 16 11.61 15.91 1.88
C GLU A 16 12.88 15.86 1.00
N GLY A 17 12.94 16.76 0.01
CA GLY A 17 14.07 16.87 -0.93
C GLY A 17 14.02 15.91 -2.12
N CYS A 18 13.01 15.02 -2.22
CA CYS A 18 12.86 14.12 -3.36
C CYS A 18 12.14 14.81 -4.55
N TYR A 19 12.53 14.46 -5.78
CA TYR A 19 11.79 14.88 -6.98
C TYR A 19 10.52 14.06 -7.19
N GLY A 20 10.61 12.75 -6.95
CA GLY A 20 9.51 11.82 -7.11
C GLY A 20 9.60 10.63 -6.17
N ALA A 21 8.52 9.87 -6.05
CA ALA A 21 8.42 8.71 -5.18
C ALA A 21 7.70 7.54 -5.85
N PHE A 22 8.19 6.33 -5.59
CA PHE A 22 7.46 5.08 -5.82
C PHE A 22 6.96 4.58 -4.47
N ILE A 23 5.65 4.51 -4.29
CA ILE A 23 5.02 4.25 -2.99
C ILE A 23 4.30 2.90 -3.06
N ASP A 24 5.01 1.84 -2.71
CA ASP A 24 4.44 0.50 -2.56
C ASP A 24 4.00 0.29 -1.12
N SER A 25 2.70 0.49 -0.88
CA SER A 25 2.10 0.40 0.44
C SER A 25 0.79 -0.38 0.39
N GLY A 26 0.51 -1.13 1.45
CA GLY A 26 -0.75 -1.84 1.63
C GLY A 26 -0.95 -2.23 3.08
N VAL A 27 -2.18 -2.60 3.43
CA VAL A 27 -2.53 -2.98 4.80
C VAL A 27 -2.74 -4.49 4.88
N LEU A 28 -1.97 -5.14 5.76
CA LEU A 28 -2.17 -6.54 6.12
C LEU A 28 -3.27 -6.62 7.18
N LEU A 29 -4.50 -6.91 6.75
CA LEU A 29 -5.64 -7.12 7.63
C LEU A 29 -5.89 -8.62 7.87
N PRO A 30 -6.54 -8.98 9.00
CA PRO A 30 -6.96 -10.35 9.25
C PRO A 30 -7.88 -10.88 8.13
N PRO A 31 -7.82 -12.18 7.80
CA PRO A 31 -8.64 -12.78 6.73
C PRO A 31 -10.14 -12.59 6.89
N GLU A 32 -10.60 -12.37 8.13
CA GLU A 32 -11.99 -12.24 8.50
C GLU A 32 -12.59 -10.87 8.17
N ILE A 33 -11.76 -9.90 7.76
CA ILE A 33 -12.25 -8.57 7.39
C ILE A 33 -13.02 -8.61 6.07
N SER A 34 -14.15 -7.92 6.03
CA SER A 34 -14.93 -7.78 4.79
C SER A 34 -14.15 -6.99 3.73
N LEU A 35 -14.33 -7.33 2.45
CA LEU A 35 -13.76 -6.58 1.32
C LEU A 35 -14.09 -5.07 1.38
N LYS A 36 -15.29 -4.72 1.87
CA LYS A 36 -15.72 -3.34 2.05
C LYS A 36 -14.84 -2.61 3.07
N GLU A 37 -14.58 -3.26 4.20
CA GLU A 37 -13.76 -2.67 5.26
C GLU A 37 -12.29 -2.59 4.84
N TRP A 38 -11.79 -3.61 4.14
CA TRP A 38 -10.44 -3.56 3.57
C TRP A 38 -10.28 -2.40 2.57
N THR A 39 -11.23 -2.25 1.65
CA THR A 39 -11.26 -1.11 0.70
C THR A 39 -11.24 0.23 1.42
N ARG A 40 -12.03 0.37 2.50
CA ARG A 40 -12.09 1.61 3.29
C ARG A 40 -10.72 1.95 3.90
N VAL A 41 -10.02 0.95 4.41
CA VAL A 41 -8.70 1.11 5.03
C VAL A 41 -7.62 1.44 3.99
N GLU A 42 -7.62 0.77 2.85
CA GLU A 42 -6.71 1.05 1.73
C GLU A 42 -6.91 2.46 1.16
N LEU A 43 -8.17 2.92 1.02
CA LEU A 43 -8.47 4.29 0.62
C LEU A 43 -7.91 5.32 1.61
N ALA A 44 -8.13 5.10 2.91
CA ALA A 44 -7.60 5.99 3.94
C ALA A 44 -6.06 6.01 3.98
N LEU A 45 -5.39 4.92 3.60
CA LEU A 45 -3.93 4.89 3.41
C LEU A 45 -3.53 5.74 2.20
N GLY A 46 -4.17 5.54 1.04
CA GLY A 46 -3.91 6.30 -0.17
C GLY A 46 -4.12 7.81 -0.01
N GLU A 47 -5.16 8.22 0.72
CA GLU A 47 -5.42 9.64 1.05
C GLU A 47 -4.28 10.25 1.86
N ARG A 48 -3.76 9.53 2.87
CA ARG A 48 -2.61 9.98 3.68
C ARG A 48 -1.34 10.08 2.85
N CYS A 49 -1.07 9.11 1.97
CA CYS A 49 0.05 9.18 1.04
C CYS A 49 -0.07 10.39 0.11
N CYS A 50 -1.27 10.64 -0.43
CA CYS A 50 -1.54 11.79 -1.29
C CYS A 50 -1.28 13.13 -0.56
N GLN A 51 -1.76 13.27 0.68
CA GLN A 51 -1.50 14.45 1.51
C GLN A 51 0.00 14.66 1.74
N ALA A 52 0.72 13.62 2.16
CA ALA A 52 2.16 13.70 2.39
C ALA A 52 2.94 14.06 1.11
N VAL A 53 2.52 13.55 -0.04
CA VAL A 53 3.10 13.87 -1.36
C VAL A 53 2.91 15.35 -1.71
N GLN A 54 1.69 15.87 -1.52
CA GLN A 54 1.34 17.25 -1.80
C GLN A 54 2.11 18.20 -0.88
N GLU A 55 2.14 17.91 0.41
CA GLU A 55 2.86 18.71 1.41
C GLU A 55 4.38 18.72 1.18
N ALA A 56 4.94 17.61 0.70
CA ALA A 56 6.36 17.53 0.36
C ALA A 56 6.71 18.19 -0.99
N GLY A 57 5.71 18.55 -1.80
CA GLY A 57 5.91 19.21 -3.09
C GLY A 57 6.52 18.31 -4.18
N LEU A 58 6.35 16.98 -4.05
CA LEU A 58 6.80 15.99 -5.04
C LEU A 58 6.24 16.30 -6.43
N LYS A 59 7.07 16.10 -7.46
CA LYS A 59 6.71 16.40 -8.87
C LYS A 59 6.24 15.18 -9.65
N HIS A 60 6.62 13.98 -9.21
CA HIS A 60 6.25 12.74 -9.88
C HIS A 60 6.00 11.63 -8.86
N VAL A 61 4.87 10.92 -8.98
CA VAL A 61 4.53 9.82 -8.07
C VAL A 61 4.00 8.63 -8.83
N ILE A 62 4.49 7.45 -8.44
CA ILE A 62 3.96 6.17 -8.86
C ILE A 62 3.40 5.47 -7.61
N TYR A 63 2.09 5.24 -7.59
CA TYR A 63 1.38 4.60 -6.48
C TYR A 63 0.69 3.32 -7.00
N PRO A 64 1.33 2.15 -6.94
CA PRO A 64 0.67 0.88 -7.24
C PRO A 64 -0.47 0.63 -6.23
N THR A 65 -1.70 0.39 -6.72
CA THR A 65 -2.85 0.09 -5.88
C THR A 65 -3.14 -1.41 -5.82
N PHE A 66 -3.48 -1.89 -4.62
CA PHE A 66 -4.12 -3.19 -4.40
C PHE A 66 -5.46 -2.92 -3.67
N PRO A 67 -6.58 -3.55 -4.06
CA PRO A 67 -6.74 -4.54 -5.12
C PRO A 67 -7.04 -3.87 -6.47
N SER A 68 -6.66 -4.56 -7.55
CA SER A 68 -6.94 -4.23 -8.95
C SER A 68 -8.43 -4.23 -9.33
N VAL A 69 -9.37 -3.82 -8.47
CA VAL A 69 -10.82 -4.04 -8.69
C VAL A 69 -11.44 -2.96 -9.60
N PHE A 70 -10.96 -1.72 -9.56
CA PHE A 70 -11.66 -0.61 -10.25
C PHE A 70 -10.81 0.28 -11.16
N ASN A 71 -9.49 0.17 -11.17
CA ASN A 71 -8.66 1.03 -12.02
C ASN A 71 -7.39 0.34 -12.55
N ALA A 72 -7.49 -0.95 -12.90
CA ALA A 72 -6.44 -1.63 -13.65
C ALA A 72 -6.53 -1.22 -15.12
N SER A 73 -6.01 -0.06 -15.48
CA SER A 73 -5.83 0.35 -16.87
C SER A 73 -4.65 -0.39 -17.53
N ASN A 74 -4.64 -1.74 -17.41
CA ASN A 74 -3.97 -2.75 -18.26
C ASN A 74 -2.83 -3.61 -17.66
N GLY A 75 -2.55 -3.57 -16.35
CA GLY A 75 -1.44 -4.35 -15.75
C GLY A 75 -1.88 -5.40 -14.73
N ARG A 76 -1.96 -6.68 -15.12
CA ARG A 76 -2.27 -7.81 -14.23
C ARG A 76 -1.17 -7.98 -13.17
N ILE A 77 -1.54 -8.04 -11.90
CA ILE A 77 -0.69 -8.56 -10.82
C ILE A 77 -1.28 -9.88 -10.36
N ASN A 78 -0.65 -10.99 -10.77
CA ASN A 78 -0.96 -12.32 -10.23
C ASN A 78 -0.24 -12.47 -8.89
N ILE A 79 -0.95 -12.26 -7.78
CA ILE A 79 -0.44 -12.70 -6.48
C ILE A 79 -0.63 -14.21 -6.42
N ALA A 80 0.46 -14.94 -6.61
CA ALA A 80 0.49 -16.36 -6.28
C ALA A 80 0.24 -16.46 -4.77
N THR A 81 -0.95 -16.92 -4.39
CA THR A 81 -1.13 -17.51 -3.06
C THR A 81 -0.27 -18.75 -3.05
N SER A 82 0.93 -18.65 -2.47
CA SER A 82 1.61 -19.86 -2.03
C SER A 82 0.65 -20.53 -1.07
N LYS A 83 0.05 -21.64 -1.51
CA LYS A 83 -0.48 -22.63 -0.57
C LYS A 83 0.69 -22.92 0.35
N LEU A 84 0.63 -22.40 1.57
CA LEU A 84 1.48 -22.86 2.66
C LEU A 84 1.33 -24.38 2.66
N ASN A 85 2.38 -25.03 2.19
CA ASN A 85 2.45 -26.46 1.99
C ASN A 85 2.58 -27.06 3.39
N THR A 86 1.46 -27.26 4.08
CA THR A 86 1.41 -28.01 5.33
C THR A 86 1.48 -29.49 5.02
N LYS A 87 2.62 -29.95 4.50
CA LYS A 87 2.99 -31.36 4.51
C LYS A 87 4.01 -31.59 5.63
N SER A 88 3.48 -32.24 6.68
CA SER A 88 4.05 -33.00 7.79
C SER A 88 5.58 -33.06 7.95
N PRO A 89 6.09 -32.93 9.20
CA PRO A 89 7.42 -33.45 9.51
C PRO A 89 7.36 -34.98 9.46
N CYS A 90 8.36 -35.55 8.80
CA CYS A 90 8.57 -36.98 8.65
C CYS A 90 8.57 -37.69 10.01
N GLY A 91 7.78 -38.75 10.11
CA GLY A 91 8.00 -39.88 11.03
C GLY A 91 8.48 -41.08 10.23
#